data_AF-A0AAV0EBI9-F1
#
_entry.id   AF-A0AAV0EBI9-F1
#
_cell.length_a   1.000
_cell.length_b   1.000
_cell.length_c   1.000
_cell.angle_alpha   90.00
_cell.angle_beta   90.00
_cell.angle_gamma   90.00
#
_symmetry.space_group_name_H-M   'P 1'
#
loop_
_entity.id
_entity.type
_entity.pdbx_description
1 polymer ?
#
loop_
_entity_poly.entity_id
_entity_poly.type
_entity_poly.pdbx_seq_one_letter_code
_entity_poly.pdbx_strand_id
1 'polypeptide(L)'
;MLVDVKKGGVTTIPGLNQIQFEGFSRFIDQGLMEELSKFQKIEDLDHEIQFHLFVETSQLVEPLIKERDAVYDSLTYSSEFYVLAGLIWRASKDRSTRMQEQIIFLGSIPLMNSLGSFIVNGIYRIVINQILQS
;
A
#
# COMPACT_ATOMS: atom_id res chain seq x y z
N MET A 1 37.95 36.16 18.47
CA MET A 1 37.09 35.73 19.58
C MET A 1 35.80 36.54 19.51
N LEU A 2 34.79 36.02 18.81
CA LEU A 2 33.40 36.44 18.94
C LEU A 2 32.58 35.15 18.93
N VAL A 3 31.71 35.06 19.92
CA VAL A 3 31.14 33.84 20.48
C VAL A 3 30.03 33.32 19.56
N ASP A 4 30.07 32.01 19.31
CA ASP A 4 29.05 31.24 18.62
C ASP A 4 27.74 31.27 19.42
N VAL A 5 26.74 32.00 18.93
CA VAL A 5 25.40 32.04 19.54
C VAL A 5 24.61 30.85 19.01
N LYS A 6 24.57 29.76 19.80
CA LYS A 6 23.65 28.65 19.58
C LYS A 6 22.21 29.17 19.49
N LYS A 7 21.60 29.10 18.29
CA LYS A 7 20.15 29.23 18.11
C LYS A 7 19.48 28.06 18.83
N GLY A 8 18.89 28.31 20.00
CA GLY A 8 17.96 27.39 20.64
C GLY A 8 16.73 27.21 19.74
N GLY A 9 16.65 26.08 19.05
CA GLY A 9 15.49 25.74 18.24
C GLY A 9 14.28 25.51 19.15
N VAL A 10 13.23 26.31 18.98
CA VAL A 10 11.94 26.06 19.61
C VAL A 10 11.36 24.80 18.96
N THR A 11 11.39 23.68 19.68
CA THR A 11 10.68 22.47 19.24
C THR A 11 9.22 22.63 19.60
N THR A 12 8.37 22.85 18.60
CA THR A 12 6.91 22.79 18.76
C THR A 12 6.50 21.36 19.08
N ILE A 13 5.54 21.20 20.00
CA ILE A 13 4.98 19.88 20.32
C ILE A 13 4.36 19.30 19.03
N PRO A 14 4.73 18.09 18.60
CA PRO A 14 4.16 17.46 17.41
C PRO A 14 2.65 17.21 17.61
N GLY A 15 1.92 17.10 16.50
CA GLY A 15 0.51 16.73 16.55
C GLY A 15 0.34 15.34 17.20
N LEU A 16 -0.67 15.16 18.06
CA LEU A 16 -0.89 13.89 18.77
C LEU A 16 -1.20 12.71 17.83
N ASN A 17 -1.70 13.01 16.63
CA ASN A 17 -2.01 12.07 15.57
C ASN A 17 -0.86 11.89 14.56
N GLN A 18 0.24 12.64 14.71
CA GLN A 18 1.34 12.65 13.74
C GLN A 18 1.95 11.26 13.55
N ILE A 19 2.11 10.49 14.62
CA ILE A 19 2.63 9.12 14.55
C ILE A 19 1.75 8.19 13.69
N GLN A 20 0.42 8.38 13.72
CA GLN A 20 -0.52 7.58 12.93
C GLN A 20 -0.40 7.94 11.45
N PHE A 21 -0.38 9.24 11.14
CA PHE A 21 -0.24 9.72 9.77
C PHE A 21 1.08 9.33 9.13
N GLU A 22 2.18 9.54 9.84
CA GLU A 22 3.50 9.17 9.32
C GLU A 22 3.63 7.65 9.12
N GLY A 23 3.05 6.86 10.03
CA GLY A 23 3.00 5.41 9.89
C GLY A 23 2.23 4.96 8.64
N PHE A 24 1.03 5.51 8.45
CA PHE A 24 0.20 5.16 7.29
C PHE A 24 0.76 5.68 5.97
N SER A 25 1.30 6.91 5.94
CA SER A 25 2.00 7.46 4.77
C SER A 25 3.16 6.57 4.36
N ARG A 26 4.04 6.19 5.29
CA ARG A 26 5.14 5.25 5.00
C ARG A 26 4.64 3.90 4.46
N PHE A 27 3.54 3.38 5.00
CA PHE A 27 2.95 2.15 4.50
C PHE A 27 2.49 2.28 3.04
N ILE A 28 1.74 3.34 2.70
CA ILE A 28 1.21 3.54 1.35
C ILE A 28 2.32 3.92 0.35
N ASP A 29 3.20 4.84 0.74
CA ASP A 29 4.20 5.43 -0.16
C ASP A 29 5.36 4.47 -0.46
N GLN A 30 5.67 3.57 0.48
CA GLN A 30 6.87 2.73 0.40
C GLN A 30 6.58 1.27 0.78
N GLY A 31 6.05 1.04 1.98
CA GLY A 31 5.97 -0.31 2.57
C GLY A 31 5.17 -1.31 1.72
N LEU A 32 4.05 -0.89 1.13
CA LEU A 32 3.24 -1.73 0.26
C LEU A 32 4.02 -2.19 -0.99
N MET A 33 4.75 -1.27 -1.61
CA MET A 33 5.55 -1.56 -2.81
C MET A 33 6.78 -2.39 -2.48
N GLU A 34 7.44 -2.12 -1.36
CA GLU A 34 8.56 -2.90 -0.87
C GLU A 34 8.15 -4.36 -0.62
N GLU A 35 7.02 -4.60 0.03
CA GLU A 35 6.53 -5.96 0.26
C GLU A 35 6.13 -6.67 -1.04
N LEU A 36 5.44 -5.99 -1.94
CA LEU A 36 5.10 -6.57 -3.24
C LEU A 36 6.32 -6.87 -4.09
N SER A 37 7.38 -6.05 -4.02
CA SER A 37 8.63 -6.28 -4.77
C SER A 37 9.36 -7.56 -4.34
N LYS A 38 9.10 -8.05 -3.12
CA LYS A 38 9.63 -9.32 -2.61
C LYS A 38 8.83 -10.53 -3.11
N PHE A 39 7.66 -10.31 -3.71
CA PHE A 39 6.83 -11.38 -4.23
C PHE A 39 7.55 -12.13 -5.35
N GLN A 40 7.79 -13.42 -5.16
CA GLN A 40 8.50 -14.23 -6.13
C GLN A 40 7.64 -14.50 -7.36
N LYS A 41 8.30 -14.66 -8.51
CA LYS A 41 7.67 -15.19 -9.73
C LYS A 41 7.15 -16.60 -9.43
N ILE A 42 5.93 -16.89 -9.87
CA ILE A 42 5.35 -18.23 -9.77
C ILE A 42 5.58 -18.91 -11.12
N GLU A 43 6.19 -20.09 -11.09
CA GLU A 43 6.47 -20.89 -12.28
C GLU A 43 5.76 -22.24 -12.16
N ASP A 44 5.36 -22.81 -13.30
CA ASP A 44 4.90 -24.20 -13.36
C ASP A 44 6.08 -25.19 -13.20
N LEU A 45 5.76 -26.47 -13.00
CA LEU A 45 6.75 -27.52 -12.75
C LEU A 45 7.76 -27.69 -13.90
N ASP A 46 7.31 -27.43 -15.12
CA ASP A 46 8.11 -27.57 -16.33
C ASP A 46 8.83 -26.27 -16.73
N HIS A 47 8.62 -25.17 -15.99
CA HIS A 47 9.16 -23.83 -16.24
C HIS A 47 8.79 -23.22 -17.61
N GLU A 48 7.71 -23.70 -18.23
CA GLU A 48 7.18 -23.22 -19.50
C GLU A 48 6.23 -22.02 -19.30
N ILE A 49 5.63 -21.87 -18.11
CA ILE A 49 4.70 -20.78 -17.78
C ILE A 49 5.16 -20.05 -16.52
N GLN A 50 5.27 -18.73 -16.61
CA GLN A 50 5.64 -17.86 -15.50
C GLN A 50 4.58 -16.77 -15.29
N PHE A 51 4.09 -16.66 -14.06
CA PHE A 51 3.30 -15.53 -13.58
C PHE A 51 4.22 -14.46 -12.98
N HIS A 52 3.95 -13.20 -13.29
CA HIS A 52 4.71 -12.06 -12.79
C HIS A 52 3.80 -10.88 -12.47
N LEU A 53 4.08 -10.20 -11.35
CA LEU A 53 3.47 -8.91 -11.00
C LEU A 53 4.42 -7.78 -11.39
N PHE A 54 3.93 -6.81 -12.12
CA PHE A 54 4.65 -5.57 -12.47
C PHE A 54 4.32 -4.51 -11.41
N VAL A 55 5.01 -4.57 -10.26
CA VAL A 55 4.71 -3.77 -9.07
C VAL A 55 4.74 -2.25 -9.34
N GLU A 56 5.57 -1.82 -10.28
CA GLU A 56 5.67 -0.43 -10.74
C GLU A 56 4.39 0.12 -11.40
N THR A 57 3.49 -0.77 -11.84
CA THR A 57 2.20 -0.41 -12.46
C THR A 57 1.06 -0.37 -11.45
N SER A 58 1.37 -0.53 -10.16
CA SER A 58 0.39 -0.58 -9.10
C SER A 58 -0.38 0.74 -8.97
N GLN A 59 -1.67 0.63 -8.67
CA GLN A 59 -2.56 1.77 -8.57
C GLN A 59 -3.55 1.59 -7.43
N LEU A 60 -3.71 2.64 -6.63
CA LEU A 60 -4.80 2.82 -5.69
C LEU A 60 -5.88 3.69 -6.33
N VAL A 61 -7.12 3.19 -6.33
CA VAL A 61 -8.28 3.89 -6.88
C VAL A 61 -9.02 4.61 -5.77
N GLU A 62 -9.35 5.88 -5.99
CA GLU A 62 -10.09 6.67 -5.01
C GLU A 62 -11.46 6.01 -4.71
N PRO A 63 -11.87 5.94 -3.43
CA PRO A 63 -13.17 5.36 -3.07
C PRO A 63 -14.32 6.09 -3.76
N LEU A 64 -15.29 5.33 -4.27
CA LEU A 64 -16.49 5.89 -4.93
C LEU A 64 -17.48 6.55 -3.96
N ILE A 65 -17.37 6.21 -2.67
CA ILE A 65 -18.24 6.70 -1.59
C ILE A 65 -17.44 7.63 -0.67
N LYS A 66 -18.12 8.53 0.06
CA LYS A 66 -17.47 9.35 1.08
C LYS A 66 -17.43 8.62 2.42
N GLU A 67 -16.58 9.11 3.32
CA GLU A 67 -16.49 8.61 4.70
C GLU A 67 -17.86 8.53 5.39
N ARG A 68 -18.71 9.55 5.24
CA ARG A 68 -20.04 9.57 5.86
C ARG A 68 -20.95 8.47 5.32
N ASP A 69 -20.93 8.25 4.01
CA ASP A 69 -21.74 7.22 3.36
C ASP A 69 -21.31 5.84 3.87
N ALA A 70 -20.00 5.61 4.05
CA ALA A 70 -19.51 4.37 4.63
C ALA A 70 -20.03 4.11 6.06
N VAL A 71 -20.19 5.15 6.89
CA VAL A 71 -20.82 5.03 8.22
C VAL A 71 -22.30 4.70 8.10
N TYR A 72 -23.05 5.44 7.28
CA TYR A 72 -24.50 5.25 7.14
C TYR A 72 -24.87 3.88 6.58
N ASP A 73 -24.13 3.42 5.56
CA ASP A 73 -24.42 2.18 4.85
C ASP A 73 -23.72 0.95 5.46
N SER A 74 -23.05 1.11 6.61
CA SER A 74 -22.29 0.05 7.29
C SER A 74 -21.18 -0.58 6.41
N LEU A 75 -20.54 0.25 5.58
CA LEU A 75 -19.47 -0.15 4.65
C LEU A 75 -18.07 0.18 5.21
N THR A 76 -17.04 -0.33 4.55
CA THR A 76 -15.64 0.06 4.83
C THR A 76 -15.23 1.16 3.85
N TYR A 77 -14.65 2.25 4.37
CA TYR A 77 -14.08 3.30 3.54
C TYR A 77 -12.67 2.87 3.09
N SER A 78 -12.56 2.38 1.86
CA SER A 78 -11.33 1.77 1.34
C SER A 78 -11.06 2.12 -0.11
N SER A 79 -9.77 2.18 -0.46
CA SER A 79 -9.28 2.27 -1.83
C SER A 79 -9.08 0.88 -2.43
N GLU A 80 -9.49 0.68 -3.67
CA GLU A 80 -9.21 -0.55 -4.41
C GLU A 80 -7.77 -0.54 -4.96
N PHE A 81 -7.10 -1.68 -4.88
CA PHE A 81 -5.70 -1.82 -5.24
C PHE A 81 -5.52 -2.77 -6.42
N TYR A 82 -4.93 -2.24 -7.49
CA TYR A 82 -4.73 -2.93 -8.77
C TYR A 82 -3.26 -2.99 -9.13
N VAL A 83 -2.86 -4.06 -9.82
CA VAL A 83 -1.49 -4.24 -10.36
C VAL A 83 -1.59 -4.92 -11.72
N LEU A 84 -0.71 -4.57 -12.67
CA LEU A 84 -0.57 -5.33 -13.91
C LEU A 84 0.10 -6.67 -13.61
N ALA A 85 -0.53 -7.76 -14.05
CA ALA A 85 0.02 -9.10 -14.00
C ALA A 85 0.28 -9.62 -15.42
N GLY A 86 1.35 -10.39 -15.57
CA GLY A 86 1.72 -11.04 -16.82
C GLY A 86 1.76 -12.55 -16.66
N LEU A 87 1.19 -13.26 -17.63
CA LEU A 87 1.42 -14.68 -17.85
C LEU A 87 2.35 -14.84 -19.06
N ILE A 88 3.52 -15.42 -18.85
CA ILE A 88 4.59 -15.53 -19.84
C ILE A 88 4.78 -17.00 -20.18
N TRP A 89 4.58 -17.36 -21.45
CA TRP A 89 4.87 -18.68 -21.98
C TRP A 89 6.24 -18.68 -22.67
N ARG A 90 7.15 -19.50 -22.14
CA ARG A 90 8.46 -19.77 -22.72
C ARG A 90 8.33 -21.01 -23.60
N ALA A 91 8.20 -20.85 -24.91
CA ALA A 91 8.18 -22.02 -25.80
C ALA A 91 9.58 -22.59 -25.96
N SER A 92 9.78 -23.86 -25.59
CA SER A 92 11.05 -24.58 -25.70
C SER A 92 11.60 -24.77 -27.12
N LYS A 93 10.80 -24.57 -28.18
CA LYS A 93 11.18 -24.88 -29.58
C LYS A 93 11.07 -23.75 -30.59
N ASP A 94 10.23 -22.75 -30.34
CA ASP A 94 10.02 -21.62 -31.23
C ASP A 94 10.41 -20.38 -30.45
N ARG A 95 11.36 -19.57 -30.95
CA ARG A 95 11.98 -18.44 -30.21
C ARG A 95 11.01 -17.29 -29.88
N SER A 96 9.70 -17.52 -29.96
CA SER A 96 8.66 -16.57 -29.61
C SER A 96 8.23 -16.76 -28.16
N THR A 97 8.62 -15.84 -27.28
CA THR A 97 7.97 -15.67 -25.98
C THR A 97 6.59 -15.09 -26.22
N ARG A 98 5.54 -15.77 -25.75
CA ARG A 98 4.18 -15.22 -25.73
C ARG A 98 3.89 -14.66 -24.36
N MET A 99 3.22 -13.52 -24.30
CA MET A 99 2.88 -12.86 -23.06
C MET A 99 1.45 -12.35 -23.13
N GLN A 100 0.72 -12.55 -22.03
CA GLN A 100 -0.59 -11.97 -21.81
C GLN A 100 -0.54 -11.11 -20.56
N GLU A 101 -1.00 -9.87 -20.69
CA GLU A 101 -1.07 -8.90 -19.59
C GLU A 101 -2.53 -8.65 -19.18
N GLN A 102 -2.74 -8.48 -17.89
CA GLN A 102 -4.04 -8.13 -17.33
C GLN A 102 -3.87 -7.29 -16.06
N ILE A 103 -4.63 -6.20 -15.95
CA ILE A 103 -4.76 -5.47 -14.70
C ILE A 103 -5.64 -6.32 -13.77
N ILE A 104 -5.09 -6.72 -12.63
CA ILE A 104 -5.79 -7.55 -11.65
C ILE A 104 -6.06 -6.75 -10.37
N PHE A 105 -7.19 -7.04 -9.74
CA PHE A 105 -7.53 -6.55 -8.41
C PHE A 105 -6.83 -7.41 -7.35
N LEU A 106 -5.99 -6.81 -6.51
CA LEU A 106 -5.30 -7.51 -5.42
C LEU A 106 -6.06 -7.40 -4.09
N GLY A 107 -6.87 -6.36 -3.90
CA GLY A 107 -7.64 -6.18 -2.69
C GLY A 107 -8.04 -4.72 -2.42
N SER A 108 -8.66 -4.49 -1.28
CA SER A 108 -9.06 -3.15 -0.83
C SER A 108 -8.28 -2.77 0.43
N ILE A 109 -7.79 -1.52 0.48
CA ILE A 109 -7.02 -0.97 1.59
C ILE A 109 -7.88 0.09 2.30
N PRO A 110 -8.25 -0.10 3.59
CA PRO A 110 -8.93 0.93 4.36
C PRO A 110 -8.11 2.24 4.40
N LEU A 111 -8.77 3.38 4.17
CA LEU A 111 -8.11 4.67 4.18
C LEU A 111 -8.23 5.35 5.55
N MET A 112 -7.12 5.94 6.00
CA MET A 112 -7.08 6.76 7.20
C MET A 112 -7.68 8.14 6.91
N ASN A 113 -8.62 8.58 7.74
CA ASN A 113 -9.17 9.92 7.65
C ASN A 113 -8.30 10.98 8.34
N SER A 114 -8.69 12.25 8.22
CA SER A 114 -7.98 13.40 8.81
C SER A 114 -7.87 13.40 10.33
N LEU A 115 -8.58 12.50 11.03
CA LEU A 115 -8.49 12.31 12.47
C LEU A 115 -7.53 11.18 12.89
N GLY A 116 -6.98 10.42 11.94
CA GLY A 116 -6.12 9.27 12.22
C GLY A 116 -6.89 7.97 12.48
N SER A 117 -8.15 7.88 12.00
CA SER A 117 -9.02 6.72 12.17
C SER A 117 -9.43 6.10 10.83
N PHE A 118 -9.90 4.87 10.87
CA PHE A 118 -10.40 4.12 9.72
C PHE A 118 -11.88 3.80 9.92
N ILE A 119 -12.66 3.76 8.83
CA ILE A 119 -14.06 3.33 8.90
C ILE A 119 -14.13 1.90 8.37
N VAL A 120 -14.46 0.95 9.24
CA VAL A 120 -14.55 -0.48 8.90
C VAL A 120 -15.91 -0.99 9.34
N ASN A 121 -16.71 -1.43 8.37
CA ASN A 121 -18.10 -1.86 8.54
C ASN A 121 -18.94 -0.79 9.27
N GLY A 122 -18.82 0.46 8.83
CA GLY A 122 -19.52 1.62 9.38
C GLY A 122 -19.01 2.14 10.72
N ILE A 123 -17.97 1.53 11.29
CA ILE A 123 -17.48 1.85 12.63
C ILE A 123 -16.08 2.46 12.54
N TYR A 124 -15.87 3.57 13.26
CA TYR A 124 -14.54 4.16 13.43
C TYR A 124 -13.63 3.24 14.24
N ARG A 125 -12.46 2.93 13.70
CA ARG A 125 -11.42 2.09 14.30
C ARG A 125 -10.09 2.83 14.28
N ILE A 126 -9.24 2.54 15.27
CA ILE A 126 -7.90 3.10 15.39
C ILE A 126 -6.92 1.94 15.49
N VAL A 127 -5.80 2.05 14.78
CA VAL A 127 -4.67 1.13 14.90
C VAL A 127 -3.78 1.62 16.04
N ILE A 128 -3.53 0.76 17.03
CA ILE A 128 -2.69 1.08 18.18
C ILE A 128 -1.28 0.54 17.91
N ASN A 129 -0.26 1.37 18.16
CA ASN A 129 1.12 0.94 18.03
C ASN A 129 1.46 -0.15 19.04
N GLN A 130 2.16 -1.18 18.58
CA GLN A 130 2.66 -2.26 19.41
C GLN A 130 4.17 -2.12 19.62
N ILE A 131 4.65 -2.43 20.82
CA ILE A 131 6.08 -2.58 21.11
C ILE A 131 6.43 -4.06 20.96
N LEU A 132 7.45 -4.34 20.15
CA LEU A 132 7.98 -5.70 19.93
C LEU A 132 9.36 -5.82 20.59
N GLN A 133 9.67 -7.03 21.07
CA GLN A 133 11.02 -7.36 21.53
C GLN A 133 11.86 -7.78 20.33
N SER A 134 13.01 -7.12 20.12
CA SER A 134 13.97 -7.47 19.07
C SER A 134 14.92 -8.57 19.50
#